data_AF-A0A6N8UMN3-F1
#
_entry.id   AF-A0A6N8UMN3-F1
#
_cell.length_a   1.000
_cell.length_b   1.000
_cell.length_c   1.000
_cell.angle_alpha   90.00
_cell.angle_beta   90.00
_cell.angle_gamma   90.00
#
_symmetry.space_group_name_H-M   'P 1'
#
loop_
_entity.id
_entity.type
_entity.pdbx_description
1 polymer ?
#
loop_
_entity_poly.entity_id
_entity_poly.type
_entity_poly.pdbx_seq_one_letter_code
_entity_poly.pdbx_strand_id
1 'polypeptide(L)'
;MKLIRSRTLILAVSVVVLALVTLFSLVLFNQQRHQSHSETESVQESQIDVGTSEAIAVNDAQNSSADTKTREAWSETNVEDVQPSLVPKYKEEVEGASLVQLAQDMQLWRQDDQLVIAVPQTQEQFLVTIAEVSTTLGTNRTYKGKIVEEESSYSFLITVGERNVFANFTTSEGSFELVGNNKYAWLMPTENMDQHVDYTKDDFFIPEIEHGSL
;
A
#
# COMPACT_ATOMS: atom_id res chain seq x y z
N MET A 1 6.95 -4.16 -56.11
CA MET A 1 5.56 -3.74 -55.85
C MET A 1 4.88 -4.55 -54.71
N LYS A 2 5.60 -4.91 -53.63
CA LYS A 2 5.08 -5.72 -52.50
C LYS A 2 5.02 -4.97 -51.15
N LEU A 3 5.65 -3.80 -51.03
CA LEU A 3 5.75 -3.08 -49.74
C LEU A 3 4.50 -2.27 -49.35
N ILE A 4 3.59 -1.95 -50.28
CA ILE A 4 2.42 -1.10 -49.97
C ILE A 4 1.33 -1.87 -49.21
N ARG A 5 1.22 -3.20 -49.40
CA ARG A 5 0.19 -4.03 -48.75
C ARG A 5 0.42 -4.25 -47.25
N SER A 6 1.65 -4.09 -46.76
CA SER A 6 1.98 -4.32 -45.34
C SER A 6 1.53 -3.18 -44.43
N ARG A 7 1.49 -1.94 -44.93
CA ARG A 7 1.14 -0.77 -44.11
C ARG A 7 -0.37 -0.64 -43.91
N THR A 8 -1.17 -1.02 -44.90
CA THR A 8 -2.63 -1.05 -44.80
C THR A 8 -3.14 -2.13 -43.85
N LEU A 9 -2.41 -3.26 -43.75
CA LEU A 9 -2.77 -4.35 -42.83
C LEU A 9 -2.58 -3.94 -41.36
N ILE A 10 -1.46 -3.28 -41.04
CA ILE A 10 -1.15 -2.83 -39.68
C ILE A 10 -2.16 -1.78 -39.21
N LEU A 11 -2.52 -0.82 -40.08
CA LEU A 11 -3.55 0.18 -39.78
C LEU A 11 -4.93 -0.44 -39.54
N ALA A 12 -5.31 -1.44 -40.33
CA ALA A 12 -6.59 -2.13 -40.14
C ALA A 12 -6.66 -2.89 -38.81
N VAL A 13 -5.57 -3.58 -38.41
CA VAL A 13 -5.52 -4.30 -37.12
C VAL A 13 -5.62 -3.34 -35.95
N SER A 14 -4.93 -2.19 -35.98
CA SER A 14 -4.99 -1.19 -34.91
C SER A 14 -6.40 -0.61 -34.72
N VAL A 15 -7.13 -0.35 -35.81
CA VAL A 15 -8.51 0.16 -35.73
C VAL A 15 -9.46 -0.88 -35.12
N VAL A 16 -9.30 -2.16 -35.46
CA VAL A 16 -10.10 -3.25 -34.89
C VAL A 16 -9.84 -3.42 -33.39
N VAL A 17 -8.57 -3.37 -32.96
CA VAL A 17 -8.23 -3.45 -31.53
C VAL A 17 -8.82 -2.28 -30.76
N LEU A 18 -8.74 -1.07 -31.29
CA LEU A 18 -9.32 0.11 -30.64
C LEU A 18 -10.85 0.01 -30.51
N ALA A 19 -11.53 -0.49 -31.55
CA ALA A 19 -12.97 -0.71 -31.53
C ALA A 19 -13.41 -1.79 -30.53
N LEU A 20 -12.60 -2.84 -30.35
CA LEU A 20 -12.88 -3.88 -29.36
C LEU A 20 -12.70 -3.37 -27.93
N VAL A 21 -11.68 -2.55 -27.67
CA VAL A 21 -11.46 -1.94 -26.36
C VAL A 21 -12.60 -0.98 -26.00
N THR A 22 -13.08 -0.16 -26.95
CA THR A 22 -14.20 0.76 -26.68
C THR A 22 -15.52 0.01 -26.44
N LEU A 23 -15.79 -1.06 -27.20
CA LEU A 23 -16.97 -1.90 -26.98
C LEU A 23 -16.92 -2.60 -25.63
N PHE A 24 -15.75 -3.13 -25.25
CA PHE A 24 -15.56 -3.80 -23.96
C PHE A 24 -15.77 -2.84 -22.78
N SER A 25 -15.23 -1.62 -22.86
CA SER A 25 -15.45 -0.58 -21.85
C SER A 25 -16.93 -0.18 -21.73
N LEU A 26 -17.67 -0.11 -22.85
CA LEU A 26 -19.11 0.16 -22.87
C LEU A 26 -19.94 -0.95 -22.21
N VAL A 27 -19.55 -2.21 -22.42
CA VAL A 27 -20.21 -3.37 -21.77
C VAL A 27 -20.00 -3.34 -20.26
N LEU A 28 -18.76 -3.09 -19.81
CA LEU A 28 -18.45 -2.99 -18.38
C LEU A 28 -19.22 -1.84 -17.71
N PHE A 29 -19.29 -0.68 -18.37
CA PHE A 29 -20.04 0.47 -17.87
C PHE A 29 -21.55 0.20 -17.75
N ASN A 30 -22.14 -0.49 -18.74
CA ASN A 30 -23.56 -0.87 -18.69
C ASN A 30 -23.86 -1.92 -17.59
N GLN A 31 -22.94 -2.85 -17.31
CA GLN A 31 -23.12 -3.81 -16.22
C GLN A 31 -23.12 -3.13 -14.84
N GLN A 32 -22.25 -2.14 -14.62
CA GLN A 32 -22.26 -1.37 -13.38
C GLN A 32 -23.59 -0.62 -13.19
N ARG A 33 -24.18 -0.09 -14.27
CA ARG A 33 -25.44 0.65 -14.20
C ARG A 33 -26.63 -0.21 -13.78
N HIS A 34 -26.62 -1.50 -14.08
CA HIS A 34 -27.68 -2.42 -13.65
C HIS A 34 -27.60 -2.79 -12.16
N GLN A 35 -26.45 -2.60 -11.50
CA GLN A 35 -26.35 -2.80 -10.05
C GLN A 35 -26.80 -1.57 -9.25
N SER A 36 -26.83 -0.38 -9.85
CA SER A 36 -27.18 0.87 -9.15
C SER A 36 -28.68 1.22 -9.13
N HIS A 37 -29.56 0.38 -9.69
CA HIS A 37 -30.99 0.70 -9.85
C HIS A 37 -31.97 -0.34 -9.27
N SER A 38 -31.53 -1.14 -8.30
CA SER A 38 -32.39 -2.14 -7.62
C SER A 38 -33.09 -1.65 -6.34
N GLU A 39 -32.93 -0.39 -5.94
CA GLU A 39 -33.59 0.15 -4.74
C GLU A 39 -34.41 1.40 -5.06
N THR A 40 -35.50 1.22 -5.78
CA THR A 40 -36.63 2.17 -5.69
C THR A 40 -37.89 1.49 -6.21
N GLU A 41 -38.61 0.77 -5.35
CA GLU A 41 -40.07 0.61 -5.41
C GLU A 41 -40.59 -0.31 -4.28
N SER A 42 -41.20 0.29 -3.26
CA SER A 42 -42.52 -0.13 -2.79
C SER A 42 -43.09 0.95 -1.87
N VAL A 43 -44.00 1.73 -2.44
CA VAL A 43 -45.02 2.45 -1.68
C VAL A 43 -46.06 1.42 -1.27
N GLN A 44 -46.36 1.31 0.01
CA GLN A 44 -47.63 0.76 0.45
C GLN A 44 -48.23 1.61 1.58
N GLU A 45 -49.35 2.20 1.21
CA GLU A 45 -50.28 3.03 1.95
C GLU A 45 -51.08 2.17 2.94
N SER A 46 -51.20 2.60 4.21
CA SER A 46 -52.34 2.25 5.05
C SER A 46 -52.55 3.28 6.16
N GLN A 47 -53.81 3.69 6.32
CA GLN A 47 -54.29 4.80 7.13
C GLN A 47 -54.44 4.46 8.62
N ILE A 48 -53.93 5.38 9.45
CA ILE A 48 -54.49 6.03 10.66
C ILE A 48 -55.45 5.22 11.58
N ASP A 49 -55.08 5.09 12.86
CA ASP A 49 -55.99 5.37 13.97
C ASP A 49 -55.26 6.11 15.13
N VAL A 50 -56.02 6.96 15.81
CA VAL A 50 -55.62 8.11 16.64
C VAL A 50 -55.50 7.72 18.12
N GLY A 51 -54.43 8.14 18.79
CA GLY A 51 -54.46 8.23 20.26
C GLY A 51 -53.13 8.32 20.99
N THR A 52 -52.84 9.54 21.48
CA THR A 52 -52.04 9.90 22.69
C THR A 52 -50.56 10.27 22.53
N SER A 53 -50.24 11.44 23.10
CA SER A 53 -49.05 12.26 22.99
C SER A 53 -47.77 11.74 23.68
N GLU A 54 -46.68 12.38 23.26
CA GLU A 54 -45.33 12.50 23.85
C GLU A 54 -44.37 11.32 23.59
N ALA A 55 -43.10 11.50 23.23
CA ALA A 55 -42.31 12.48 22.49
C ALA A 55 -40.88 11.87 22.47
N ILE A 56 -40.17 12.03 21.35
CA ILE A 56 -38.74 11.72 21.15
C ILE A 56 -38.42 10.23 20.92
N ALA A 57 -38.56 9.82 19.66
CA ALA A 57 -37.78 8.73 19.10
C ALA A 57 -36.40 9.27 18.70
N VAL A 58 -35.33 8.74 19.31
CA VAL A 58 -33.99 8.75 18.72
C VAL A 58 -33.73 7.32 18.26
N ASN A 59 -34.15 7.02 17.04
CA ASN A 59 -33.54 5.97 16.24
C ASN A 59 -32.40 6.63 15.49
N ASP A 60 -31.19 6.51 16.00
CA ASP A 60 -29.97 6.75 15.23
C ASP A 60 -28.83 5.91 15.80
N ALA A 61 -27.96 5.48 14.89
CA ALA A 61 -26.85 4.56 15.08
C ALA A 61 -27.24 3.06 15.10
N GLN A 62 -27.72 2.58 13.95
CA GLN A 62 -27.07 1.38 13.41
C GLN A 62 -25.59 1.72 13.24
N ASN A 63 -24.85 1.43 14.30
CA ASN A 63 -23.40 1.47 14.35
C ASN A 63 -22.93 0.44 13.32
N SER A 64 -22.72 0.85 12.08
CA SER A 64 -21.85 0.12 11.17
C SER A 64 -20.46 0.27 11.74
N SER A 65 -20.13 -0.52 12.76
CA SER A 65 -18.75 -0.81 13.10
C SER A 65 -18.14 -1.37 11.83
N ALA A 66 -17.41 -0.52 11.10
CA ALA A 66 -16.41 -1.00 10.18
C ALA A 66 -15.62 -2.02 11.00
N ASP A 67 -15.70 -3.28 10.61
CA ASP A 67 -15.02 -4.37 11.29
C ASP A 67 -13.52 -4.09 11.13
N THR A 68 -12.94 -3.33 12.07
CA THR A 68 -11.53 -2.96 12.08
C THR A 68 -10.76 -4.22 12.42
N LYS A 69 -10.65 -5.10 11.42
CA LYS A 69 -9.93 -6.34 11.54
C LYS A 69 -8.45 -5.98 11.58
N THR A 70 -7.84 -6.14 12.75
CA THR A 70 -6.39 -6.11 12.94
C THR A 70 -5.75 -7.15 12.02
N ARG A 71 -4.70 -6.77 11.27
CA ARG A 71 -3.99 -7.65 10.33
C ARG A 71 -2.50 -7.60 10.58
N GLU A 72 -1.79 -8.68 10.33
CA GLU A 72 -0.33 -8.67 10.35
C GLU A 72 0.20 -8.04 9.06
N ALA A 73 1.16 -7.12 9.17
CA ALA A 73 1.83 -6.53 8.02
C ALA A 73 2.80 -7.54 7.37
N TRP A 74 3.45 -8.34 8.20
CA TRP A 74 4.36 -9.41 7.84
C TRP A 74 4.58 -10.37 9.01
N SER A 75 5.15 -11.54 8.73
CA SER A 75 5.55 -12.54 9.71
C SER A 75 7.01 -12.96 9.52
N GLU A 76 7.67 -13.37 10.61
CA GLU A 76 9.04 -13.89 10.54
C GLU A 76 9.12 -15.16 9.68
N THR A 77 10.22 -15.30 8.93
CA THR A 77 10.49 -16.52 8.16
C THR A 77 11.99 -16.77 8.06
N ASN A 78 12.39 -18.04 7.93
CA ASN A 78 13.81 -18.37 7.74
C ASN A 78 14.16 -18.36 6.26
N VAL A 79 15.37 -17.87 5.95
CA VAL A 79 15.93 -17.89 4.59
C VAL A 79 15.98 -19.31 4.03
N GLU A 80 16.27 -20.29 4.87
CA GLU A 80 16.40 -21.71 4.53
C GLU A 80 15.08 -22.34 4.05
N ASP A 81 13.95 -21.79 4.49
CA ASP A 81 12.60 -22.26 4.14
C ASP A 81 12.09 -21.65 2.82
N VAL A 82 12.82 -20.67 2.27
CA VAL A 82 12.42 -19.92 1.07
C VAL A 82 13.27 -20.36 -0.12
N GLN A 83 12.63 -20.57 -1.26
CA GLN A 83 13.35 -20.85 -2.50
C GLN A 83 14.35 -19.72 -2.78
N PRO A 84 15.64 -20.01 -3.03
CA PRO A 84 16.66 -18.96 -3.17
C PRO A 84 16.37 -17.90 -4.24
N SER A 85 15.61 -18.25 -5.28
CA SER A 85 15.17 -17.33 -6.34
C SER A 85 14.11 -16.32 -5.90
N LEU A 86 13.42 -16.56 -4.78
CA LEU A 86 12.38 -15.70 -4.23
C LEU A 86 12.90 -14.78 -3.12
N VAL A 87 14.08 -15.08 -2.56
CA VAL A 87 14.73 -14.24 -1.56
C VAL A 87 15.12 -12.91 -2.22
N PRO A 88 14.68 -11.76 -1.69
CA PRO A 88 15.04 -10.46 -2.24
C PRO A 88 16.55 -10.28 -2.19
N LYS A 89 17.11 -9.76 -3.29
CA LYS A 89 18.52 -9.37 -3.29
C LYS A 89 18.67 -8.03 -2.60
N TYR A 90 19.57 -7.96 -1.63
CA TYR A 90 20.02 -6.71 -1.03
C TYR A 90 21.52 -6.54 -1.31
N LYS A 91 21.95 -5.28 -1.47
CA LYS A 91 23.31 -4.95 -1.95
C LYS A 91 24.40 -5.22 -0.91
N GLU A 92 24.02 -5.25 0.36
CA GLU A 92 24.91 -5.30 1.51
C GLU A 92 24.44 -6.39 2.48
N GLU A 93 25.36 -6.94 3.26
CA GLU A 93 25.02 -7.77 4.41
C GLU A 93 24.86 -6.83 5.61
N VAL A 94 23.67 -6.82 6.22
CA VAL A 94 23.36 -5.98 7.38
C VAL A 94 23.25 -6.85 8.62
N GLU A 95 24.00 -6.52 9.66
CA GLU A 95 23.94 -7.24 10.93
C GLU A 95 22.54 -7.09 11.54
N GLY A 96 21.94 -8.19 11.98
CA GLY A 96 20.58 -8.22 12.50
C GLY A 96 19.49 -8.16 11.41
N ALA A 97 19.83 -8.30 10.13
CA ALA A 97 18.84 -8.46 9.08
C ALA A 97 18.01 -9.73 9.28
N SER A 98 16.69 -9.60 9.24
CA SER A 98 15.73 -10.72 9.36
C SER A 98 14.86 -10.80 8.11
N LEU A 99 14.68 -12.00 7.57
CA LEU A 99 13.77 -12.21 6.45
C LEU A 99 12.33 -12.29 6.97
N VAL A 100 11.42 -11.57 6.33
CA VAL A 100 9.99 -11.59 6.67
C VAL A 100 9.15 -11.94 5.44
N GLN A 101 8.03 -12.62 5.67
CA GLN A 101 7.00 -12.86 4.68
C GLN A 101 5.94 -11.76 4.75
N LEU A 102 5.70 -11.10 3.63
CA LEU A 102 4.75 -9.99 3.52
C LEU A 102 3.31 -10.48 3.43
N ALA A 103 2.38 -9.69 3.97
CA ALA A 103 0.96 -9.91 3.77
C ALA A 103 0.58 -9.83 2.28
N GLN A 104 -0.33 -10.68 1.83
CA GLN A 104 -0.72 -10.71 0.40
C GLN A 104 -1.70 -9.58 0.03
N ASP A 105 -2.37 -9.00 1.02
CA ASP A 105 -3.39 -7.97 0.84
C ASP A 105 -2.86 -6.55 1.08
N MET A 106 -1.53 -6.36 1.15
CA MET A 106 -0.91 -5.05 1.40
C MET A 106 -1.38 -3.95 0.43
N GLN A 107 -1.75 -4.29 -0.81
CA GLN A 107 -2.28 -3.35 -1.80
C GLN A 107 -3.73 -2.92 -1.55
N LEU A 108 -4.43 -3.57 -0.63
CA LEU A 108 -5.86 -3.41 -0.36
C LEU A 108 -6.15 -2.70 0.97
N TRP A 109 -5.11 -2.42 1.76
CA TRP A 109 -5.23 -1.71 3.02
C TRP A 109 -5.81 -0.31 2.83
N ARG A 110 -6.47 0.19 3.87
CA ARG A 110 -7.25 1.42 3.86
C ARG A 110 -6.86 2.30 5.03
N GLN A 111 -7.22 3.57 4.92
CA GLN A 111 -7.15 4.45 6.09
C GLN A 111 -7.97 3.85 7.24
N ASP A 112 -7.49 4.03 8.45
CA ASP A 112 -8.03 3.52 9.70
C ASP A 112 -7.94 1.99 9.89
N ASP A 113 -7.37 1.24 8.94
CA ASP A 113 -6.98 -0.16 9.18
C ASP A 113 -5.90 -0.22 10.27
N GLN A 114 -6.02 -1.22 11.15
CA GLN A 114 -5.02 -1.55 12.16
C GLN A 114 -4.11 -2.66 11.67
N LEU A 115 -2.81 -2.45 11.78
CA LEU A 115 -1.79 -3.41 11.42
C LEU A 115 -0.94 -3.80 12.63
N VAL A 116 -0.50 -5.04 12.69
CA VAL A 116 0.53 -5.52 13.59
C VAL A 116 1.84 -5.58 12.81
N ILE A 117 2.83 -4.83 13.27
CA ILE A 117 4.19 -4.84 12.76
C ILE A 117 5.06 -5.64 13.72
N ALA A 118 5.60 -6.78 13.27
CA ALA A 118 6.53 -7.58 14.06
C ALA A 118 7.98 -7.14 13.80
N VAL A 119 8.80 -7.08 14.86
CA VAL A 119 10.24 -6.85 14.80
C VAL A 119 10.95 -8.08 15.38
N PRO A 120 11.27 -9.08 14.54
CA PRO A 120 11.86 -10.34 15.01
C PRO A 120 13.16 -10.17 15.80
N GLN A 121 13.95 -9.14 15.47
CA GLN A 121 15.21 -8.82 16.15
C GLN A 121 15.04 -8.56 17.65
N THR A 122 13.93 -7.94 18.03
CA THR A 122 13.60 -7.60 19.43
C THR A 122 12.51 -8.49 20.00
N GLN A 123 11.92 -9.37 19.18
CA GLN A 123 10.76 -10.21 19.50
C GLN A 123 9.52 -9.40 19.89
N GLU A 124 9.42 -8.15 19.42
CA GLU A 124 8.33 -7.25 19.73
C GLU A 124 7.32 -7.13 18.58
N GLN A 125 6.12 -6.70 18.94
CA GLN A 125 5.03 -6.44 18.00
C GLN A 125 4.38 -5.11 18.34
N PHE A 126 4.14 -4.30 17.31
CA PHE A 126 3.59 -2.97 17.44
C PHE A 126 2.25 -2.88 16.72
N LEU A 127 1.20 -2.49 17.44
CA LEU A 127 -0.06 -2.12 16.83
C LEU A 127 0.05 -0.72 16.24
N VAL A 128 -0.24 -0.59 14.95
CA VAL A 128 -0.19 0.68 14.22
C VAL A 128 -1.52 0.95 13.52
N THR A 129 -1.85 2.22 13.33
CA THR A 129 -3.05 2.64 12.58
C THR A 129 -2.65 3.43 11.35
N ILE A 130 -3.20 3.07 10.19
CA ILE A 130 -2.99 3.81 8.93
C ILE A 130 -3.76 5.14 9.01
N ALA A 131 -3.04 6.25 9.11
CA ALA A 131 -3.63 7.58 9.15
C ALA A 131 -3.82 8.19 7.75
N GLU A 132 -2.95 7.84 6.81
CA GLU A 132 -2.98 8.37 5.44
C GLU A 132 -2.67 7.27 4.43
N VAL A 133 -3.42 7.27 3.34
CA VAL A 133 -3.13 6.47 2.15
C VAL A 133 -2.96 7.41 0.97
N SER A 134 -1.83 7.30 0.27
CA SER A 134 -1.59 8.01 -0.98
C SER A 134 -1.22 7.04 -2.08
N THR A 135 -1.59 7.38 -3.32
CA THR A 135 -1.22 6.62 -4.52
C THR A 135 -0.35 7.52 -5.38
N THR A 136 0.85 7.04 -5.72
CA THR A 136 1.86 7.83 -6.44
C THR A 136 2.36 7.04 -7.65
N LEU A 137 2.54 7.72 -8.79
CA LEU A 137 3.16 7.16 -10.00
C LEU A 137 2.63 5.76 -10.38
N GLY A 138 1.42 5.69 -10.93
CA GLY A 138 0.81 4.42 -11.36
C GLY A 138 0.03 3.75 -10.22
N THR A 139 0.52 2.60 -9.74
CA THR A 139 -0.15 1.71 -8.76
C THR A 139 0.56 1.62 -7.41
N ASN A 140 1.60 2.41 -7.15
CA ASN A 140 2.29 2.36 -5.86
C ASN A 140 1.42 3.02 -4.79
N ARG A 141 1.21 2.31 -3.69
CA ARG A 141 0.45 2.79 -2.53
C ARG A 141 1.40 3.05 -1.38
N THR A 142 1.28 4.23 -0.77
CA THR A 142 2.04 4.62 0.40
C THR A 142 1.09 4.77 1.59
N TYR A 143 1.39 4.08 2.66
CA TYR A 143 0.67 4.07 3.93
C TYR A 143 1.51 4.78 4.96
N LYS A 144 0.94 5.77 5.65
CA LYS A 144 1.60 6.46 6.75
C LYS A 144 0.72 6.40 7.99
N GLY A 145 1.34 6.38 9.16
CA GLY A 145 0.60 6.36 10.40
C GLY A 145 1.49 6.41 11.62
N LYS A 146 0.92 5.98 12.75
CA LYS A 146 1.58 6.01 14.05
C LYS A 146 1.40 4.68 14.79
N ILE A 147 2.33 4.42 15.69
CA ILE A 147 2.22 3.34 16.68
C ILE A 147 1.21 3.75 17.75
N VAL A 148 0.28 2.86 18.12
CA VAL A 148 -0.87 3.14 18.97
C VAL A 148 -0.52 3.15 20.46
N GLU A 149 0.44 2.32 20.86
CA GLU A 149 0.71 2.02 22.28
C GLU A 149 1.73 2.95 22.94
N GLU A 150 2.33 3.85 22.17
CA GLU A 150 3.41 4.71 22.65
C GLU A 150 2.97 6.19 22.71
N GLU A 151 3.23 6.89 23.83
CA GLU A 151 2.96 8.33 23.95
C GLU A 151 3.79 9.18 22.98
N SER A 152 4.88 8.61 22.46
CA SER A 152 5.77 9.18 21.46
C SER A 152 5.16 9.13 20.05
N SER A 153 5.50 10.13 19.24
CA SER A 153 5.08 10.25 17.83
C SER A 153 5.86 9.29 16.91
N TYR A 154 5.99 8.03 17.30
CA TYR A 154 6.60 7.01 16.46
C TYR A 154 5.73 6.78 15.23
N SER A 155 6.36 6.90 14.07
CA SER A 155 5.69 6.86 12.77
C SER A 155 6.18 5.68 11.95
N PHE A 156 5.31 5.22 11.06
CA PHE A 156 5.69 4.31 10.00
C PHE A 156 5.33 4.90 8.64
N LEU A 157 6.09 4.47 7.64
CA LEU A 157 5.80 4.66 6.23
C LEU A 157 6.04 3.34 5.52
N ILE A 158 5.02 2.82 4.82
CA ILE A 158 5.12 1.61 3.99
C ILE A 158 4.73 1.98 2.56
N THR A 159 5.61 1.74 1.60
CA THR A 159 5.34 1.88 0.17
C THR A 159 5.27 0.51 -0.48
N VAL A 160 4.14 0.20 -1.09
CA VAL A 160 3.85 -1.06 -1.77
C VAL A 160 3.70 -0.78 -3.26
N GLY A 161 4.68 -1.22 -4.04
CA GLY A 161 4.64 -1.17 -5.49
C GLY A 161 4.18 -2.49 -6.11
N GLU A 162 4.22 -2.57 -7.44
CA GLU A 162 3.87 -3.80 -8.16
C GLU A 162 4.88 -4.92 -7.91
N ARG A 163 6.17 -4.58 -7.74
CA ARG A 163 7.27 -5.55 -7.69
C ARG A 163 8.11 -5.46 -6.42
N ASN A 164 7.92 -4.42 -5.64
CA ASN A 164 8.77 -4.09 -4.50
C ASN A 164 7.95 -3.52 -3.36
N VAL A 165 8.43 -3.75 -2.15
CA VAL A 165 7.90 -3.14 -0.92
C VAL A 165 9.07 -2.49 -0.20
N PHE A 166 8.82 -1.28 0.27
CA PHE A 166 9.73 -0.51 1.11
C PHE A 166 8.98 -0.13 2.38
N ALA A 167 9.62 -0.20 3.53
CA ALA A 167 9.10 0.45 4.72
C ALA A 167 10.22 1.11 5.54
N ASN A 168 9.85 2.15 6.25
CA ASN A 168 10.66 2.72 7.32
C ASN A 168 9.75 2.96 8.51
N PHE A 169 10.18 2.56 9.70
CA PHE A 169 9.44 2.81 10.92
C PHE A 169 10.39 2.94 12.10
N THR A 170 9.97 3.73 13.09
CA THR A 170 10.70 3.93 14.34
C THR A 170 9.83 3.46 15.49
N THR A 171 10.45 2.83 16.47
CA THR A 171 9.85 2.29 17.69
C THR A 171 10.66 2.77 18.90
N SER A 172 10.21 2.43 20.11
CA SER A 172 11.02 2.57 21.32
C SER A 172 12.36 1.83 21.26
N GLU A 173 12.41 0.69 20.55
CA GLU A 173 13.62 -0.15 20.42
C GLU A 173 14.58 0.28 19.30
N GLY A 174 14.19 1.24 18.46
CA GLY A 174 15.03 1.75 17.39
C GLY A 174 14.28 1.97 16.07
N SER A 175 15.07 2.23 15.01
CA SER A 175 14.58 2.47 13.66
C SER A 175 14.90 1.29 12.75
N PHE A 176 13.96 0.96 11.87
CA PHE A 176 14.05 -0.20 11.00
C PHE A 176 13.68 0.18 9.57
N GLU A 177 14.40 -0.43 8.63
CA GLU A 177 14.09 -0.36 7.20
C GLU A 177 13.71 -1.75 6.69
N LEU A 178 12.69 -1.81 5.86
CA LEU A 178 12.25 -3.01 5.17
C LEU A 178 12.41 -2.83 3.67
N VAL A 179 13.12 -3.75 3.01
CA VAL A 179 13.29 -3.74 1.54
C VAL A 179 13.04 -5.13 0.99
N GLY A 180 12.12 -5.24 0.04
CA GLY A 180 11.73 -6.53 -0.49
C GLY A 180 11.04 -6.51 -1.84
N ASN A 181 10.60 -7.69 -2.25
CA ASN A 181 9.66 -7.86 -3.35
C ASN A 181 8.21 -7.81 -2.83
N ASN A 182 7.26 -8.40 -3.54
CA ASN A 182 5.84 -8.43 -3.13
C ASN A 182 5.46 -9.61 -2.21
N LYS A 183 6.42 -10.46 -1.83
CA LYS A 183 6.20 -11.65 -1.01
C LYS A 183 7.14 -11.76 0.18
N TYR A 184 8.40 -11.36 0.01
CA TYR A 184 9.43 -11.42 1.03
C TYR A 184 10.19 -10.11 1.09
N ALA A 185 10.70 -9.77 2.27
CA ALA A 185 11.52 -8.59 2.49
C ALA A 185 12.57 -8.82 3.57
N TRP A 186 13.67 -8.10 3.48
CA TRP A 186 14.63 -7.97 4.57
C TRP A 186 14.19 -6.82 5.47
N LEU A 187 14.00 -7.11 6.75
CA LEU A 187 13.85 -6.11 7.80
C LEU A 187 15.20 -5.92 8.48
N MET A 188 15.68 -4.68 8.56
CA MET A 188 17.05 -4.35 8.98
C MET A 188 17.02 -3.21 9.99
N PRO A 189 17.78 -3.30 11.09
CA PRO A 189 18.00 -2.16 11.99
C PRO A 189 18.84 -1.10 11.27
N THR A 190 18.36 0.14 11.23
CA THR A 190 19.02 1.20 10.45
C THR A 190 20.39 1.57 11.00
N GLU A 191 20.60 1.40 12.32
CA GLU A 191 21.90 1.64 12.97
C GLU A 191 23.02 0.75 12.40
N ASN A 192 22.68 -0.40 11.83
CA ASN A 192 23.63 -1.34 11.25
C ASN A 192 23.76 -1.20 9.74
N MET A 193 23.16 -0.20 9.11
CA MET A 193 23.22 -0.04 7.65
C MET A 193 24.44 0.77 7.19
N ASP A 194 25.02 1.59 8.05
CA ASP A 194 26.11 2.51 7.70
C ASP A 194 27.52 1.92 7.85
N GLN A 195 27.64 0.59 7.82
CA GLN A 195 28.89 -0.13 8.18
C GLN A 195 30.11 0.24 7.31
N HIS A 196 29.87 0.82 6.12
CA HIS A 196 30.89 1.18 5.15
C HIS A 196 30.99 2.70 4.92
N VAL A 197 30.26 3.51 5.67
CA VAL A 197 30.28 4.97 5.54
C VAL A 197 31.42 5.53 6.39
N ASP A 198 32.43 6.08 5.73
CA ASP A 198 33.49 6.82 6.40
C ASP A 198 33.06 8.28 6.60
N TYR A 199 32.41 8.56 7.72
CA TYR A 199 31.98 9.91 8.09
C TYR A 199 33.12 10.91 8.31
N THR A 200 34.39 10.46 8.24
CA THR A 200 35.54 11.38 8.29
C THR A 200 35.91 11.94 6.91
N LYS A 201 35.27 11.44 5.84
CA LYS A 201 35.42 11.95 4.48
C LYS A 201 34.16 12.70 4.06
N ASP A 202 34.34 13.88 3.46
CA ASP A 202 33.26 14.57 2.78
C ASP A 202 32.71 13.66 1.67
N ASP A 203 31.40 13.44 1.66
CA ASP A 203 30.69 12.63 0.67
C ASP A 203 30.23 13.47 -0.54
N PHE A 204 30.60 14.75 -0.57
CA PHE A 204 30.23 15.70 -1.59
C PHE A 204 31.45 16.33 -2.28
N PHE A 205 31.28 16.65 -3.56
CA PHE A 205 32.23 17.44 -4.34
C PHE A 205 31.61 18.82 -4.61
N ILE A 206 32.23 19.89 -4.11
CA ILE A 206 31.87 21.26 -4.49
C ILE A 206 32.78 21.69 -5.64
N PRO A 207 32.28 21.82 -6.88
CA PRO A 207 33.09 22.34 -7.97
C PRO A 207 33.50 23.79 -7.67
N GLU A 208 34.78 24.13 -7.88
CA GLU A 208 35.23 25.52 -7.85
C GLU A 208 34.52 26.29 -8.98
N ILE A 209 33.76 27.31 -8.60
CA ILE A 209 33.19 28.26 -9.57
C ILE A 209 34.33 29.23 -9.90
N GLU A 210 34.98 29.04 -11.05
CA GLU A 210 35.87 30.07 -11.59
C GLU A 210 35.05 31.35 -11.78
N HIS A 211 35.28 32.34 -10.90
CA HIS A 211 34.79 33.69 -11.12
C HIS A 211 35.52 34.24 -12.34
N GLY A 212 34.90 34.06 -13.51
CA GLY A 212 35.27 34.74 -14.74
C GLY A 212 35.40 36.23 -14.43
N SER A 213 36.64 36.71 -14.44
CA SER A 213 36.95 38.12 -14.29
C SER A 213 36.27 38.87 -15.44
N LEU A 214 35.42 39.83 -15.08
CA LEU A 214 34.80 40.79 -15.98
C LEU A 214 35.85 41.61 -16.75
#